data_AF-A0A8T2NM07-F1
#
_entry.id   AF-A0A8T2NM07-F1
#
_cell.length_a   1.000
_cell.length_b   1.000
_cell.length_c   1.000
_cell.angle_alpha   90.00
_cell.angle_beta   90.00
_cell.angle_gamma   90.00
#
_symmetry.space_group_name_H-M   'P 1'
#
loop_
_entity.id
_entity.type
_entity.pdbx_description
1 polymer ?
#
loop_
_entity_poly.entity_id
_entity_poly.type
_entity_poly.pdbx_seq_one_letter_code
_entity_poly.pdbx_strand_id
1 'polypeptide(L)' 'MEGDGSQATSGSPNDSQHDPGKMFIGGLSWQTSPDSLRDYFSKFGEIRECMVMRDPTTKRSR' A
#
# COMPACT_ATOMS: atom_id res chain seq x y z
N MET A 1 -44.52 -1.78 -12.47
CA MET A 1 -43.55 -0.72 -12.77
C MET A 1 -42.75 -0.44 -11.51
N GLU A 2 -41.46 -0.74 -11.57
CA GLU A 2 -40.32 0.08 -11.12
C GLU A 2 -40.28 0.63 -9.69
N GLY A 3 -39.15 0.34 -9.03
CA GLY A 3 -38.70 0.99 -7.81
C GLY A 3 -37.29 0.55 -7.43
N ASP A 4 -36.36 0.52 -8.40
CA ASP A 4 -34.92 0.39 -8.14
C ASP A 4 -34.44 1.66 -7.44
N GLY A 5 -34.33 1.59 -6.12
CA GLY A 5 -33.76 2.64 -5.29
C GLY A 5 -32.25 2.48 -5.21
N SER A 6 -31.56 2.78 -6.31
CA SER A 6 -30.10 2.89 -6.39
C SER A 6 -29.57 3.78 -5.26
N GLN A 7 -28.90 3.16 -4.28
CA GLN A 7 -28.20 3.85 -3.20
C GLN A 7 -26.98 4.56 -3.79
N ALA A 8 -27.16 5.83 -4.17
CA ALA A 8 -26.06 6.72 -4.47
C ALA A 8 -25.29 6.97 -3.16
N THR A 9 -24.17 6.28 -2.98
CA THR A 9 -23.23 6.58 -1.90
C THR A 9 -22.54 7.90 -2.24
N SER A 10 -23.02 8.97 -1.61
CA SER A 10 -22.40 10.28 -1.63
C SER A 10 -20.94 10.17 -1.18
N GLY A 11 -20.01 10.20 -2.14
CA GLY A 11 -18.57 10.23 -1.90
C GLY A 11 -18.22 11.45 -1.04
N SER A 12 -17.75 11.20 0.17
CA SER A 12 -17.31 12.23 1.11
C SER A 12 -15.99 12.83 0.60
N PRO A 13 -15.77 14.15 0.69
CA PRO A 13 -14.58 14.82 0.16
C PRO A 13 -13.27 14.53 0.93
N ASN A 14 -13.25 13.47 1.75
CA ASN A 14 -12.09 13.07 2.56
C ASN A 14 -11.35 11.84 1.97
N ASP A 15 -11.73 11.41 0.77
CA ASP A 15 -11.13 10.24 0.08
C ASP A 15 -9.70 10.50 -0.42
N SER A 16 -9.20 11.74 -0.33
CA SER A 16 -7.83 12.12 -0.73
C SER A 16 -6.71 11.46 0.08
N GLN A 17 -7.04 10.66 1.09
CA GLN A 17 -6.06 9.92 1.90
C GLN A 17 -5.94 8.44 1.53
N HIS A 18 -6.84 7.91 0.70
CA HIS A 18 -6.78 6.52 0.26
C HIS A 18 -6.35 6.48 -1.21
N ASP A 19 -5.03 6.59 -1.44
CA ASP A 19 -4.49 6.29 -2.77
C ASP A 19 -4.62 4.78 -3.02
N PRO A 20 -5.49 4.31 -3.94
CA PRO A 20 -5.74 2.88 -4.15
C PRO A 20 -4.50 2.14 -4.69
N GLY A 21 -3.46 2.85 -5.11
CA GLY A 21 -2.17 2.28 -5.54
C GLY A 21 -1.15 2.16 -4.41
N LYS A 22 -1.41 2.70 -3.22
CA LYS A 22 -0.48 2.65 -2.08
C LYS A 22 -0.76 1.43 -1.21
N MET A 23 0.20 0.52 -1.15
CA MET A 23 0.16 -0.66 -0.28
C MET A 23 1.19 -0.59 0.83
N PHE A 24 0.80 -1.05 2.02
CA PHE A 24 1.71 -1.26 3.16
C PHE A 24 1.98 -2.75 3.36
N ILE A 25 3.25 -3.13 3.43
CA ILE A 25 3.67 -4.53 3.51
C ILE A 25 4.44 -4.72 4.82
N GLY A 26 3.85 -5.51 5.74
CA GLY A 26 4.45 -5.87 7.03
C GLY A 26 5.10 -7.26 6.99
N GLY A 27 5.82 -7.61 8.06
CA GLY A 27 6.42 -8.95 8.21
C GLY A 27 7.58 -9.27 7.25
N LEU A 28 8.15 -8.25 6.61
CA LEU A 28 9.31 -8.40 5.77
C LEU A 28 10.56 -8.72 6.60
N SER A 29 11.40 -9.63 6.10
CA SER A 29 12.72 -9.89 6.67
C SER A 29 13.57 -8.62 6.66
N TRP A 30 14.45 -8.45 7.65
CA TRP A 30 15.40 -7.33 7.70
C TRP A 30 16.37 -7.32 6.52
N GLN A 31 16.57 -8.47 5.88
CA GLN A 31 17.41 -8.61 4.70
C GLN A 31 16.71 -8.17 3.41
N THR A 32 15.38 -7.94 3.45
CA THR A 32 14.63 -7.49 2.28
C THR A 32 15.10 -6.12 1.83
N SER A 33 15.40 -6.00 0.54
CA SER A 33 15.79 -4.76 -0.13
C SER A 33 14.64 -4.21 -0.96
N PRO A 34 14.57 -2.88 -1.18
CA PRO A 34 13.62 -2.29 -2.11
C PRO A 34 13.71 -2.91 -3.51
N ASP A 35 14.92 -3.26 -3.98
CA ASP A 35 15.13 -3.91 -5.27
C ASP A 35 14.46 -5.29 -5.36
N SER A 36 14.63 -6.12 -4.32
CA SER A 36 13.99 -7.45 -4.27
C SER A 36 12.47 -7.37 -4.23
N LEU A 37 11.92 -6.38 -3.49
CA LEU A 37 10.49 -6.10 -3.48
C LEU A 37 10.02 -5.64 -4.85
N ARG A 38 10.75 -4.73 -5.47
CA ARG A 38 10.39 -4.19 -6.78
C ARG A 38 10.37 -5.29 -7.84
N ASP A 39 11.40 -6.11 -7.91
CA ASP A 39 11.49 -7.23 -8.87
C ASP A 39 10.33 -8.22 -8.67
N TYR A 40 10.03 -8.56 -7.41
CA TYR A 40 8.92 -9.45 -7.08
C TYR A 40 7.56 -8.85 -7.50
N PHE A 41 7.29 -7.60 -7.11
CA PHE A 41 6.00 -6.96 -7.36
C PHE A 41 5.83 -6.48 -8.81
N SER A 42 6.91 -6.31 -9.57
CA SER A 42 6.88 -5.93 -10.99
C SER A 42 6.14 -6.94 -11.86
N LYS A 43 5.95 -8.17 -11.38
CA LYS A 43 5.17 -9.22 -12.06
C LYS A 43 3.66 -8.96 -12.02
N PHE A 44 3.21 -8.12 -11.09
CA PHE A 44 1.79 -7.79 -10.90
C PHE A 44 1.42 -6.42 -11.47
N GLY A 45 2.41 -5.60 -11.84
CA GLY A 45 2.18 -4.29 -12.46
C GLY A 45 3.41 -3.39 -12.40
N GLU A 46 3.28 -2.20 -12.97
CA GLU A 46 4.31 -1.16 -12.89
C GLU A 46 4.38 -0.59 -11.47
N ILE A 47 5.59 -0.49 -10.93
CA ILE A 47 5.82 0.10 -9.60
C ILE A 47 6.27 1.55 -9.77
N ARG A 48 5.45 2.47 -9.28
CA ARG A 48 5.74 3.91 -9.28
C ARG A 48 6.81 4.26 -8.24
N GLU A 49 6.68 3.72 -7.03
CA GLU A 49 7.58 4.00 -5.90
C GLU A 49 7.63 2.80 -4.96
N CYS A 50 8.82 2.49 -4.43
CA CYS A 50 9.00 1.48 -3.39
C CYS A 50 9.96 1.99 -2.31
N MET A 51 9.54 1.94 -1.05
CA MET A 51 10.39 2.31 0.09
C MET A 51 10.34 1.19 1.13
N VAL A 52 11.51 0.76 1.60
CA VAL A 52 11.63 -0.14 2.75
C VAL A 52 12.00 0.71 3.95
N MET A 53 11.03 0.90 4.85
CA MET A 53 11.30 1.55 6.13
C MET A 53 12.21 0.63 6.94
N ARG A 54 13.46 1.08 7.14
CA ARG A 54 14.43 0.45 8.02
C ARG A 54 14.55 1.32 9.26
N ASP A 55 14.44 0.72 10.44
CA ASP A 55 14.72 1.43 11.68
C ASP A 55 16.23 1.75 11.74
N PRO A 56 16.65 3.03 11.78
CA PRO A 56 18.06 3.40 11.90
C PRO A 56 18.65 3.13 13.30
N THR A 57 17.86 2.66 14.26
CA THR A 57 18.14 2.92 15.69
C THR A 57 18.58 1.71 16.50
N THR A 58 18.26 0.47 16.15
CA THR A 58 18.41 -0.64 17.12
C THR A 58 19.82 -1.22 17.21
N LYS A 59 20.77 -0.40 17.69
CA LYS A 59 21.80 -0.92 18.59
C LYS A 59 21.22 -1.26 19.99
N ARG A 60 19.98 -1.80 20.11
CA ARG A 60 19.55 -2.71 21.18
C ARG A 60 18.10 -3.21 21.05
N SER A 61 17.90 -4.39 21.63
CA SER A 61 16.69 -5.19 21.76
C SER A 61 15.54 -4.51 22.51
N ARG A 62 14.30 -4.80 22.10
CA ARG A 62 13.21 -5.19 23.00
C ARG A 62 12.21 -6.06 22.25
#